data_AF-A0A853D8Q7-F1
#
_entry.id   AF-A0A853D8Q7-F1
#
_cell.length_a   1.000
_cell.length_b   1.000
_cell.length_c   1.000
_cell.angle_alpha   90.00
_cell.angle_beta   90.00
_cell.angle_gamma   90.00
#
_symmetry.space_group_name_H-M   'P 1'
#
loop_
_entity.id
_entity.type
_entity.pdbx_description
1 polymer ?
#
loop_
_entity_poly.entity_id
_entity_poly.type
_entity_poly.pdbx_seq_one_letter_code
_entity_poly.pdbx_strand_id
1 'polypeptide(L)'
;MSSVEDYLDELRRLLRVRGSVRRRLLAECRDHLEDSAAAVGPTEAVRRFGDAAEIAASLDAEVATRRAQRATLASAVGVIAVGGSTLVVLNSTTAATTGSIGWAVTFFAAAQVAIVSLVLAVVQAGALRGRPASAGEVSLLCARNGCALLAAAVTLFAAAGAVPGRGAAVLILGGPVLAALAAASVLRARSVIRGYRRPGDRPVRSPLADLGALTHLSLPEVGPGRLLVSTALVAAAAAFARDRAEHSAVPAALTTAGVEIMLVVLGMALLGPALGLRARWHHL
;
A
#
# COMPACT_ATOMS: atom_id res chain seq x y z
N MET A 1 -5.84 34.37 29.61
CA MET A 1 -4.69 34.42 28.68
C MET A 1 -3.99 33.09 28.82
N SER A 2 -3.95 32.24 27.78
CA SER A 2 -3.21 30.98 27.89
C SER A 2 -1.71 31.30 27.83
N SER A 3 -0.95 30.85 28.82
CA SER A 3 0.51 30.85 28.71
C SER A 3 0.96 29.87 27.62
N VAL A 4 2.25 29.94 27.24
CA VAL A 4 2.85 28.95 26.34
C VAL A 4 2.75 27.55 26.95
N GLU A 5 2.88 27.43 28.28
CA GLU A 5 2.74 26.19 29.03
C GLU A 5 1.32 25.62 28.94
N ASP A 6 0.29 26.46 29.12
CA ASP A 6 -1.12 26.03 29.02
C ASP A 6 -1.41 25.46 27.62
N TYR A 7 -0.91 26.13 26.58
CA TYR A 7 -1.04 25.69 25.19
C TYR A 7 -0.32 24.36 24.94
N LEU A 8 0.92 24.21 25.42
CA LEU A 8 1.69 22.96 25.27
C LEU A 8 1.08 21.80 26.05
N ASP A 9 0.46 22.07 27.21
CA ASP A 9 -0.26 21.06 27.99
C ASP A 9 -1.56 20.64 27.30
N GLU A 10 -2.27 21.57 26.67
CA GLU A 10 -3.41 21.26 25.81
C GLU A 10 -3.01 20.43 24.59
N LEU A 11 -2.00 20.88 23.84
CA LEU A 11 -1.46 20.15 22.70
C LEU A 11 -1.00 18.74 23.10
N ARG A 12 -0.36 18.61 24.28
CA ARG A 12 0.00 17.32 24.85
C ARG A 12 -1.23 16.43 25.05
N ARG A 13 -2.33 16.94 25.61
CA ARG A 13 -3.57 16.16 25.82
C ARG A 13 -4.20 15.70 24.50
N LEU A 14 -4.13 16.54 23.46
CA LEU A 14 -4.76 16.29 22.17
C LEU A 14 -3.97 15.33 21.26
N LEU A 15 -2.62 15.36 21.32
CA LEU A 15 -1.75 14.50 20.53
C LEU A 15 -1.99 13.00 20.81
N ARG A 16 -2.32 12.24 19.76
CA ARG A 16 -2.54 10.79 19.88
C ARG A 16 -1.27 9.97 19.69
N VAL A 17 -0.25 10.54 19.06
CA VAL A 17 1.08 9.90 18.96
C VAL A 17 1.65 9.66 20.36
N ARG A 18 2.30 8.50 20.57
CA ARG A 18 2.86 8.07 21.85
C ARG A 18 4.39 7.97 21.83
N GLY A 19 4.98 7.95 23.01
CA GLY A 19 6.39 7.63 23.23
C GLY A 19 7.36 8.74 22.82
N SER A 20 8.53 8.36 22.28
CA SER A 20 9.61 9.28 21.92
C SER A 20 9.20 10.29 20.85
N VAL A 21 8.36 9.90 19.89
CA VAL A 21 7.89 10.80 18.82
C VAL A 21 7.07 11.94 19.40
N ARG A 22 6.16 11.66 20.36
CA ARG A 22 5.37 12.70 21.04
C ARG A 22 6.26 13.69 21.77
N ARG A 23 7.27 13.19 22.50
CA ARG A 23 8.23 14.04 23.23
C ARG A 23 9.00 14.95 22.28
N ARG A 24 9.49 14.40 21.16
CA ARG A 24 10.18 15.18 20.13
C ARG A 24 9.29 16.28 19.55
N LEU A 25 8.06 15.95 19.16
CA LEU A 25 7.12 16.91 18.58
C LEU A 25 6.80 18.05 19.57
N LEU A 26 6.57 17.72 20.84
CA LEU A 26 6.31 18.73 21.88
C LEU A 26 7.53 19.61 22.16
N ALA A 27 8.74 19.06 22.09
CA ALA A 27 9.98 19.84 22.20
C ALA A 27 10.11 20.82 21.02
N GLU A 28 9.92 20.32 19.79
CA GLU A 28 9.97 21.16 18.57
C GLU A 28 8.91 22.27 18.57
N CYS A 29 7.69 21.98 19.04
CA CYS A 29 6.64 23.00 19.19
C CYS A 29 7.00 24.02 20.28
N ARG A 30 7.61 23.58 21.39
CA ARG A 30 8.07 24.48 22.45
C ARG A 30 9.14 25.42 21.92
N ASP A 31 10.17 24.89 21.26
CA ASP A 31 11.27 25.68 20.71
C ASP A 31 10.72 26.76 19.75
N HIS A 32 9.83 26.39 18.83
CA HIS A 32 9.20 27.35 17.91
C HIS A 32 8.31 28.40 18.60
N LEU A 33 7.59 28.02 19.66
CA LEU A 33 6.76 28.94 20.43
C LEU A 33 7.60 29.89 21.27
N GLU A 34 8.68 29.41 21.88
CA GLU A 34 9.62 30.22 22.67
C GLU A 34 10.34 31.23 21.77
N ASP A 35 10.85 30.79 20.62
CA ASP A 35 11.46 31.67 19.60
C ASP A 35 10.46 32.74 19.14
N SER A 36 9.21 32.36 18.87
CA SER A 36 8.16 33.30 18.47
C SER A 36 7.76 34.25 19.60
N ALA A 37 7.66 33.74 20.83
CA ALA A 37 7.30 34.52 22.01
C ALA A 37 8.37 35.57 22.34
N ALA A 38 9.65 35.26 22.13
CA ALA A 38 10.74 36.22 22.27
C ALA A 38 10.60 37.41 21.30
N ALA A 39 10.04 37.18 20.11
CA ALA A 39 9.88 38.21 19.09
C ALA A 39 8.62 39.07 19.25
N VAL A 40 7.48 38.47 19.62
CA VAL A 40 6.16 39.16 19.59
C VAL A 40 5.35 39.05 20.89
N GLY A 41 5.92 38.42 21.91
CA GLY A 41 5.24 38.11 23.17
C GLY A 41 4.47 36.78 23.14
N PRO A 42 4.27 36.14 24.31
CA PRO A 42 3.75 34.77 24.39
C PRO A 42 2.31 34.62 23.88
N THR A 43 1.43 35.57 24.19
CA THR A 43 0.03 35.52 23.76
C THR A 43 -0.13 35.64 22.26
N GLU A 44 0.63 36.54 21.63
CA GLU A 44 0.64 36.72 20.18
C GLU A 44 1.30 35.53 19.46
N ALA A 45 2.36 34.96 20.05
CA ALA A 45 2.98 33.75 19.54
C ALA A 45 2.00 32.56 19.49
N VAL A 46 1.27 32.29 20.58
CA VAL A 46 0.23 31.25 20.62
C VAL A 46 -0.87 31.53 19.58
N ARG A 47 -1.34 32.79 19.49
CA ARG A 47 -2.36 33.19 18.50
C ARG A 47 -1.90 32.91 17.05
N ARG A 48 -0.63 33.18 16.73
CA ARG A 48 -0.05 32.91 15.40
C ARG A 48 0.19 31.43 15.14
N PHE A 49 0.52 30.67 16.18
CA PHE A 49 0.77 29.24 16.08
C PHE A 49 -0.51 28.45 15.74
N GLY A 50 -1.67 28.97 16.15
CA GLY A 50 -2.99 28.47 15.75
C GLY A 50 -3.68 27.65 16.85
N ASP A 51 -4.77 26.99 16.49
CA ASP A 51 -5.55 26.16 17.42
C ASP A 51 -4.82 24.85 17.74
N ALA A 52 -4.77 24.49 19.03
CA ALA A 52 -4.03 23.32 19.50
C ALA A 52 -4.59 22.01 18.92
N ALA A 53 -5.91 21.92 18.67
CA ALA A 53 -6.52 20.73 18.10
C ALA A 53 -6.21 20.59 16.62
N GLU A 54 -6.20 21.69 15.87
CA GLU A 54 -5.79 21.71 14.47
C GLU A 54 -4.30 21.31 14.31
N ILE A 55 -3.43 21.88 15.15
CA ILE A 55 -2.01 21.51 15.16
C ILE A 55 -1.81 20.04 15.56
N ALA A 56 -2.47 19.55 16.61
CA ALA A 56 -2.41 18.15 16.99
C ALA A 56 -2.82 17.21 15.85
N ALA A 57 -3.94 17.52 15.18
CA ALA A 57 -4.45 16.72 14.07
C ALA A 57 -3.49 16.71 12.87
N SER A 58 -2.89 17.86 12.55
CA SER A 58 -1.87 17.98 11.50
C SER A 58 -0.63 17.13 11.80
N LEU A 59 -0.09 17.24 13.02
CA LEU A 59 1.08 16.46 13.46
C LEU A 59 0.81 14.96 13.47
N ASP A 60 -0.36 14.55 13.97
CA ASP A 60 -0.76 13.15 13.97
C ASP A 60 -0.93 12.59 12.54
N ALA A 61 -1.49 13.39 11.61
CA ALA A 61 -1.61 13.04 10.19
C ALA A 61 -0.25 12.90 9.51
N GLU A 62 0.69 13.80 9.82
CA GLU A 62 2.06 13.71 9.30
C GLU A 62 2.78 12.45 9.80
N VAL A 63 2.70 12.15 11.10
CA VAL A 63 3.30 10.93 11.66
C VAL A 63 2.67 9.68 11.06
N ALA A 64 1.34 9.67 10.87
CA ALA A 64 0.64 8.56 10.21
C ALA A 64 1.12 8.37 8.77
N THR A 65 1.27 9.46 8.02
CA THR A 65 1.77 9.45 6.63
C THR A 65 3.18 8.86 6.56
N ARG A 66 4.11 9.37 7.39
CA ARG A 66 5.49 8.87 7.45
C ARG A 66 5.56 7.39 7.84
N ARG A 67 4.72 6.94 8.79
CA ARG A 67 4.64 5.52 9.18
C ARG A 67 4.11 4.64 8.05
N ALA A 68 3.10 5.08 7.32
CA ALA A 68 2.56 4.32 6.19
C ALA A 68 3.54 4.25 5.00
N GLN A 69 4.30 5.31 4.74
CA GLN A 69 5.39 5.28 3.75
C GLN A 69 6.48 4.26 4.14
N ARG A 70 6.91 4.25 5.41
CA ARG A 70 7.85 3.22 5.92
C ARG A 70 7.27 1.81 5.84
N ALA A 71 5.98 1.65 6.15
CA ALA A 71 5.29 0.37 6.01
C ALA A 71 5.22 -0.09 4.53
N THR A 72 5.18 0.85 3.58
CA THR A 72 5.24 0.55 2.15
C THR A 72 6.61 0.01 1.75
N LEU A 73 7.69 0.63 2.22
CA LEU A 73 9.05 0.11 2.02
C LEU A 73 9.23 -1.28 2.65
N ALA A 74 8.76 -1.45 3.89
CA ALA A 74 8.78 -2.77 4.55
C ALA A 74 7.96 -3.81 3.78
N SER A 75 6.81 -3.41 3.21
CA SER A 75 5.97 -4.29 2.39
C SER A 75 6.65 -4.67 1.08
N ALA A 76 7.35 -3.74 0.42
CA ALA A 76 8.16 -4.05 -0.76
C ALA A 76 9.23 -5.09 -0.44
N VAL A 77 9.99 -4.90 0.64
CA VAL A 77 10.99 -5.88 1.10
C VAL A 77 10.35 -7.23 1.42
N GLY A 78 9.22 -7.23 2.13
CA GLY A 78 8.48 -8.46 2.46
C GLY A 78 8.00 -9.22 1.24
N VAL A 79 7.39 -8.54 0.25
CA VAL A 79 6.92 -9.15 -1.00
C VAL A 79 8.09 -9.70 -1.82
N ILE A 80 9.19 -8.95 -1.96
CA ILE A 80 10.39 -9.41 -2.67
C ILE A 80 10.97 -10.65 -1.98
N ALA A 81 11.07 -10.63 -0.65
CA ALA A 81 11.60 -11.77 0.11
C ALA A 81 10.72 -13.02 -0.03
N VAL A 82 9.39 -12.87 -0.01
CA VAL A 82 8.46 -13.97 -0.27
C VAL A 82 8.61 -14.49 -1.70
N GLY A 83 8.76 -13.61 -2.69
CA GLY A 83 9.07 -13.99 -4.07
C GLY A 83 10.37 -14.79 -4.16
N GLY A 84 11.42 -14.37 -3.46
CA GLY A 84 12.69 -15.09 -3.36
C GLY A 84 12.51 -16.50 -2.75
N SER A 85 11.83 -16.61 -1.60
CA SER A 85 11.53 -17.91 -1.00
C SER A 85 10.68 -18.80 -1.93
N THR A 86 9.75 -18.21 -2.67
CA THR A 86 8.92 -18.90 -3.66
C THR A 86 9.77 -19.48 -4.80
N LEU A 87 10.72 -18.71 -5.33
CA LEU A 87 11.66 -19.18 -6.35
C LEU A 87 12.54 -20.32 -5.83
N VAL A 88 12.96 -20.26 -4.56
CA VAL A 88 13.70 -21.37 -3.92
C VAL A 88 12.86 -22.63 -3.86
N VAL A 89 11.57 -22.53 -3.49
CA VAL A 89 10.65 -23.67 -3.52
C VAL A 89 10.57 -24.23 -4.92
N LEU A 90 10.27 -23.41 -5.94
CA LEU A 90 10.12 -23.86 -7.33
C LEU A 90 11.41 -24.47 -7.91
N ASN A 91 12.58 -23.87 -7.65
CA ASN A 91 13.86 -24.38 -8.14
C ASN A 91 14.32 -25.65 -7.43
N SER A 92 13.76 -25.98 -6.27
CA SER A 92 14.05 -27.24 -5.56
C SER A 92 13.28 -28.44 -6.10
N THR A 93 12.41 -28.23 -7.09
CA THR A 93 11.51 -29.25 -7.59
C THR A 93 12.14 -30.06 -8.71
N THR A 94 11.85 -31.36 -8.75
CA THR A 94 12.30 -32.22 -9.85
C THR A 94 11.37 -32.05 -11.04
N ALA A 95 11.92 -32.07 -12.26
CA ALA A 95 11.19 -31.87 -13.51
C ALA A 95 10.00 -32.84 -13.75
N ALA A 96 9.97 -33.97 -13.03
CA ALA A 96 8.89 -34.95 -13.09
C ALA A 96 7.64 -34.57 -12.26
N THR A 97 7.70 -33.50 -11.46
CA THR A 97 6.59 -33.16 -10.55
C THR A 97 5.62 -32.19 -11.22
N THR A 98 4.47 -32.69 -11.65
CA THR A 98 3.38 -31.86 -12.17
C THR A 98 2.39 -31.54 -11.06
N GLY A 99 2.32 -30.26 -10.67
CA GLY A 99 1.27 -29.76 -9.78
C GLY A 99 -0.09 -29.73 -10.50
N SER A 100 -1.19 -29.69 -9.74
CA SER A 100 -2.53 -29.53 -10.31
C SER A 100 -2.69 -28.14 -10.94
N ILE A 101 -3.52 -28.05 -11.99
CA ILE A 101 -3.83 -26.78 -12.67
C ILE A 101 -4.38 -25.74 -11.69
N GLY A 102 -5.17 -26.16 -10.69
CA GLY A 102 -5.73 -25.27 -9.67
C GLY A 102 -4.67 -24.51 -8.86
N TRP A 103 -3.56 -25.17 -8.52
CA TRP A 103 -2.46 -24.50 -7.82
C TRP A 103 -1.74 -23.49 -8.71
N ALA A 104 -1.50 -23.84 -9.98
CA ALA A 104 -0.88 -22.92 -10.94
C ALA A 104 -1.72 -21.65 -11.13
N VAL A 105 -3.05 -21.79 -11.32
CA VAL A 105 -3.96 -20.64 -11.44
C VAL A 105 -3.92 -19.76 -10.19
N THR A 106 -3.96 -20.38 -9.00
CA THR A 106 -3.90 -19.66 -7.72
C THR A 106 -2.57 -18.91 -7.56
N PHE A 107 -1.46 -19.56 -7.90
CA PHE A 107 -0.12 -18.98 -7.86
C PHE A 107 -0.02 -17.73 -8.74
N PHE A 108 -0.37 -17.84 -10.02
CA PHE A 108 -0.23 -16.73 -10.96
C PHE A 108 -1.17 -15.57 -10.61
N ALA A 109 -2.43 -15.86 -10.27
CA ALA A 109 -3.39 -14.83 -9.89
C ALA A 109 -2.95 -14.08 -8.63
N ALA A 110 -2.48 -14.82 -7.60
CA ALA A 110 -2.00 -14.20 -6.36
C ALA A 110 -0.72 -13.37 -6.59
N ALA A 111 0.20 -13.85 -7.43
CA ALA A 111 1.43 -13.13 -7.76
C ALA A 111 1.13 -11.80 -8.47
N GLN A 112 0.23 -11.80 -9.45
CA GLN A 112 -0.22 -10.59 -10.15
C GLN A 112 -0.86 -9.59 -9.18
N VAL A 113 -1.76 -10.05 -8.31
CA VAL A 113 -2.40 -9.21 -7.29
C VAL A 113 -1.35 -8.61 -6.34
N ALA A 114 -0.35 -9.39 -5.93
CA ALA A 114 0.72 -8.92 -5.05
C ALA A 114 1.50 -7.77 -5.70
N ILE A 115 1.94 -7.97 -6.95
CA ILE A 115 2.72 -6.99 -7.72
C ILE A 115 1.89 -5.72 -7.95
N VAL A 116 0.67 -5.83 -8.46
CA VAL A 116 -0.19 -4.67 -8.76
C VAL A 116 -0.48 -3.88 -7.49
N SER A 117 -0.85 -4.56 -6.40
CA SER A 117 -1.14 -3.91 -5.12
C SER A 117 0.09 -3.17 -4.57
N LEU A 118 1.29 -3.76 -4.71
CA LEU A 118 2.54 -3.15 -4.27
C LEU A 118 2.89 -1.93 -5.13
N VAL A 119 2.79 -2.02 -6.46
CA VAL A 119 3.05 -0.90 -7.37
C VAL A 119 2.11 0.27 -7.06
N LEU A 120 0.82 0.00 -6.87
CA LEU A 120 -0.15 1.02 -6.47
C LEU A 120 0.19 1.65 -5.11
N ALA A 121 0.69 0.87 -4.16
CA ALA A 121 1.14 1.38 -2.86
C ALA A 121 2.38 2.27 -3.01
N VAL A 122 3.38 1.84 -3.77
CA VAL A 122 4.63 2.59 -4.01
C VAL A 122 4.37 3.91 -4.74
N VAL A 123 3.58 3.87 -5.81
CA VAL A 123 3.20 5.06 -6.59
C VAL A 123 2.43 6.05 -5.71
N GLN A 124 1.46 5.58 -4.93
CA GLN A 124 0.75 6.45 -3.99
C GLN A 124 1.67 7.00 -2.88
N ALA A 125 2.53 6.17 -2.28
CA ALA A 125 3.46 6.60 -1.26
C ALA A 125 4.41 7.70 -1.77
N GLY A 126 4.85 7.57 -3.03
CA GLY A 126 5.62 8.58 -3.76
C GLY A 126 4.83 9.87 -4.00
N ALA A 127 3.59 9.78 -4.49
CA ALA A 127 2.72 10.94 -4.69
C ALA A 127 2.30 11.65 -3.38
N LEU A 128 2.45 10.98 -2.25
CA LEU A 128 2.27 11.54 -0.91
C LEU A 128 3.57 12.12 -0.33
N ARG A 129 4.70 12.02 -1.03
CA ARG A 129 5.97 12.56 -0.55
C ARG A 129 5.90 14.09 -0.53
N GLY A 130 6.06 14.67 0.66
CA GLY A 130 6.09 16.13 0.84
C GLY A 130 4.74 16.79 1.13
N ARG A 131 3.66 16.03 1.34
CA ARG A 131 2.38 16.59 1.79
C ARG A 131 1.72 15.74 2.88
N PRO A 132 1.00 16.34 3.83
CA PRO A 132 0.21 15.59 4.80
C PRO A 132 -0.91 14.84 4.06
N ALA A 133 -1.03 13.55 4.33
CA ALA A 133 -2.09 12.73 3.76
C ALA A 133 -3.32 12.71 4.68
N SER A 134 -4.50 12.75 4.08
CA SER A 134 -5.76 12.53 4.79
C SER A 134 -5.83 11.12 5.39
N ALA A 135 -6.63 10.95 6.44
CA ALA A 135 -6.86 9.64 7.07
C ALA A 135 -7.34 8.57 6.06
N GLY A 136 -8.19 8.98 5.10
CA GLY A 136 -8.58 8.15 3.96
C GLY A 136 -7.35 7.66 3.19
N GLU A 137 -6.55 8.57 2.63
CA GLU A 137 -5.37 8.23 1.81
C GLU A 137 -4.42 7.27 2.54
N VAL A 138 -4.13 7.51 3.82
CA VAL A 138 -3.26 6.62 4.60
C VAL A 138 -3.92 5.26 4.83
N SER A 139 -5.24 5.20 5.08
CA SER A 139 -5.96 3.93 5.20
C SER A 139 -5.93 3.14 3.89
N LEU A 140 -6.00 3.81 2.74
CA LEU A 140 -5.91 3.18 1.42
C LEU A 140 -4.51 2.62 1.17
N LEU A 141 -3.47 3.39 1.49
CA LEU A 141 -2.09 2.94 1.37
C LEU A 141 -1.83 1.69 2.23
N CYS A 142 -2.31 1.69 3.47
CA CYS A 142 -2.26 0.51 4.34
C CYS A 142 -3.06 -0.68 3.77
N ALA A 143 -4.19 -0.46 3.12
CA ALA A 143 -4.98 -1.52 2.49
C ALA A 143 -4.23 -2.14 1.30
N ARG A 144 -3.64 -1.32 0.42
CA ARG A 144 -2.82 -1.76 -0.72
C ARG A 144 -1.62 -2.60 -0.26
N ASN A 145 -0.89 -2.13 0.76
CA ASN A 145 0.21 -2.90 1.37
C ASN A 145 -0.26 -4.23 1.97
N GLY A 146 -1.40 -4.22 2.68
CA GLY A 146 -1.98 -5.44 3.25
C GLY A 146 -2.39 -6.45 2.18
N CYS A 147 -3.03 -5.99 1.09
CA CYS A 147 -3.37 -6.83 -0.07
C CYS A 147 -2.12 -7.41 -0.72
N ALA A 148 -1.06 -6.60 -0.90
CA ALA A 148 0.20 -7.05 -1.49
C ALA A 148 0.84 -8.20 -0.68
N LEU A 149 0.95 -8.02 0.64
CA LEU A 149 1.54 -9.02 1.54
C LEU A 149 0.68 -10.29 1.63
N LEU A 150 -0.64 -10.16 1.72
CA LEU A 150 -1.55 -11.31 1.77
C LEU A 150 -1.45 -12.11 0.47
N ALA A 151 -1.49 -11.44 -0.68
CA ALA A 151 -1.40 -12.10 -1.98
C ALA A 151 -0.01 -12.75 -2.20
N ALA A 152 1.07 -12.12 -1.74
CA ALA A 152 2.40 -12.74 -1.75
C ALA A 152 2.42 -14.02 -0.88
N ALA A 153 1.83 -14.00 0.30
CA ALA A 153 1.73 -15.18 1.16
C ALA A 153 0.92 -16.32 0.49
N VAL A 154 -0.21 -15.98 -0.16
CA VAL A 154 -0.99 -16.95 -0.96
C VAL A 154 -0.18 -17.50 -2.13
N THR A 155 0.65 -16.68 -2.77
CA THR A 155 1.54 -17.12 -3.86
C THR A 155 2.52 -18.18 -3.38
N LEU A 156 3.23 -17.92 -2.27
CA LEU A 156 4.17 -18.89 -1.69
C LEU A 156 3.45 -20.16 -1.23
N PHE A 157 2.28 -20.02 -0.61
CA PHE A 157 1.47 -21.16 -0.18
C PHE A 157 1.05 -22.02 -1.37
N ALA A 158 0.62 -21.41 -2.48
CA ALA A 158 0.26 -22.12 -3.70
C ALA A 158 1.46 -22.84 -4.32
N ALA A 159 2.64 -22.21 -4.33
CA ALA A 159 3.87 -22.86 -4.80
C ALA A 159 4.24 -24.09 -3.94
N ALA A 160 4.14 -23.96 -2.62
CA ALA A 160 4.42 -25.06 -1.69
C ALA A 160 3.36 -26.18 -1.77
N GLY A 161 2.10 -25.84 -2.06
CA GLY A 161 1.03 -26.82 -2.27
C GLY A 161 1.12 -27.54 -3.63
N ALA A 162 1.67 -26.87 -4.65
CA ALA A 162 1.87 -27.44 -5.97
C ALA A 162 3.00 -28.48 -6.00
N VAL A 163 4.03 -28.30 -5.17
CA VAL A 163 5.24 -29.12 -5.26
C VAL A 163 5.87 -29.38 -3.89
N PRO A 164 6.20 -30.64 -3.56
CA PRO A 164 6.96 -30.96 -2.35
C PRO A 164 8.38 -30.39 -2.46
N GLY A 165 8.58 -29.19 -1.88
CA GLY A 165 9.87 -28.50 -1.92
C GLY A 165 10.95 -29.21 -1.08
N ARG A 166 12.19 -29.21 -1.58
CA ARG A 166 13.39 -29.63 -0.83
C ARG A 166 14.39 -28.49 -0.79
N GLY A 167 14.34 -27.65 0.24
CA GLY A 167 15.25 -26.51 0.35
C GLY A 167 15.73 -26.30 1.78
N ALA A 168 16.82 -25.54 1.91
CA ALA A 168 17.29 -25.09 3.21
C ALA A 168 16.16 -24.30 3.90
N ALA A 169 15.74 -24.74 5.10
CA ALA A 169 14.62 -24.17 5.83
C ALA A 169 14.75 -22.65 6.01
N VAL A 170 15.99 -22.15 6.22
CA VAL A 170 16.29 -20.71 6.35
C VAL A 170 15.87 -19.92 5.11
N LEU A 171 16.12 -20.44 3.90
CA LEU A 171 15.77 -19.74 2.65
C LEU A 171 14.26 -19.77 2.39
N ILE A 172 13.58 -20.84 2.80
CA ILE A 172 12.12 -20.97 2.66
C ILE A 172 11.39 -20.09 3.68
N LEU A 173 11.87 -20.02 4.93
CA LEU A 173 11.23 -19.30 6.02
C LEU A 173 11.61 -17.81 6.10
N GLY A 174 12.73 -17.41 5.50
CA GLY A 174 13.18 -16.01 5.49
C GLY A 174 12.14 -15.04 4.92
N GLY A 175 11.53 -15.39 3.78
CA GLY A 175 10.47 -14.59 3.15
C GLY A 175 9.25 -14.39 4.04
N PRO A 176 8.60 -15.46 4.55
CA PRO A 176 7.50 -15.39 5.49
C PRO A 176 7.79 -14.54 6.74
N VAL A 177 8.97 -14.67 7.34
CA VAL A 177 9.35 -13.89 8.53
C VAL A 177 9.41 -12.40 8.20
N LEU A 178 10.04 -12.02 7.09
CA LEU A 178 10.10 -10.63 6.65
C LEU A 178 8.72 -10.08 6.28
N ALA A 179 7.87 -10.87 5.64
CA ALA A 179 6.49 -10.48 5.35
C ALA A 179 5.65 -10.30 6.63
N ALA A 180 5.85 -11.12 7.66
CA ALA A 180 5.17 -10.95 8.96
C ALA A 180 5.59 -9.65 9.67
N LEU A 181 6.88 -9.32 9.64
CA LEU A 181 7.38 -8.03 10.16
C LEU A 181 6.82 -6.84 9.37
N ALA A 182 6.74 -6.96 8.04
CA ALA A 182 6.11 -5.96 7.18
C ALA A 182 4.62 -5.81 7.51
N ALA A 183 3.88 -6.91 7.70
CA ALA A 183 2.47 -6.89 8.09
C ALA A 183 2.28 -6.21 9.45
N ALA A 184 3.15 -6.48 10.42
CA ALA A 184 3.13 -5.79 11.72
C ALA A 184 3.33 -4.27 11.56
N SER A 185 4.20 -3.84 10.64
CA SER A 185 4.38 -2.40 10.34
C SER A 185 3.13 -1.77 9.75
N VAL A 186 2.43 -2.47 8.84
CA VAL A 186 1.16 -2.03 8.23
C VAL A 186 0.05 -1.95 9.29
N LEU A 187 -0.04 -2.94 10.18
CA LEU A 187 -1.02 -2.95 11.28
C LEU A 187 -0.77 -1.81 12.26
N ARG A 188 0.50 -1.51 12.58
CA ARG A 188 0.88 -0.36 13.42
C ARG A 188 0.57 0.98 12.75
N ALA A 189 0.76 1.11 11.44
CA ALA A 189 0.35 2.31 10.71
C ALA A 189 -1.18 2.45 10.71
N ARG A 190 -1.91 1.34 10.48
CA ARG A 190 -3.37 1.30 10.47
C ARG A 190 -3.99 1.64 11.83
N SER A 191 -3.39 1.20 12.93
CA SER A 191 -3.95 1.45 14.27
C SER A 191 -3.98 2.94 14.64
N VAL A 192 -3.02 3.74 14.17
CA VAL A 192 -2.98 5.20 14.36
C VAL A 192 -4.18 5.86 13.67
N ILE A 193 -4.51 5.42 12.46
CA ILE A 193 -5.53 6.05 11.61
C ILE A 193 -6.95 5.67 12.02
N ARG A 194 -7.14 4.51 12.68
CA ARG A 194 -8.47 4.04 13.10
C ARG A 194 -9.24 5.08 13.91
N GLY A 195 -8.57 5.92 14.69
CA GLY A 195 -9.22 6.99 15.45
C GLY A 195 -9.62 8.23 14.64
N TYR A 196 -9.10 8.42 13.42
CA TYR A 196 -9.35 9.61 12.58
C TYR A 196 -10.33 9.35 11.44
N ARG A 197 -10.65 8.08 11.18
CA ARG A 197 -11.50 7.71 10.07
C ARG A 197 -12.94 8.13 10.37
N ARG A 198 -13.44 9.11 9.62
CA ARG A 198 -14.87 9.44 9.62
C ARG A 198 -15.65 8.28 8.95
N PRO A 199 -16.84 7.92 9.47
CA PRO A 199 -17.73 6.99 8.78
C PRO A 199 -18.00 7.48 7.35
N GLY A 200 -17.96 6.58 6.37
CA GLY A 200 -18.16 6.92 4.96
C GLY A 200 -16.91 7.31 4.18
N ASP A 201 -15.79 7.62 4.86
CA ASP A 201 -14.56 8.02 4.19
C ASP A 201 -13.86 6.77 3.57
N ARG A 202 -14.14 6.54 2.28
CA ARG A 202 -13.52 5.53 1.44
C ARG A 202 -12.89 6.25 0.25
N PRO A 203 -11.59 6.57 0.32
CA PRO A 203 -10.94 7.27 -0.78
C PRO A 203 -10.97 6.38 -2.03
N VAL A 204 -11.54 6.93 -3.09
CA VAL A 204 -11.27 6.46 -4.45
C VAL A 204 -10.11 7.28 -4.95
N ARG A 205 -9.09 6.62 -5.49
CA ARG A 205 -7.86 7.29 -5.92
C ARG A 205 -7.37 6.69 -7.23
N SER A 206 -7.36 7.51 -8.28
CA SER A 206 -6.87 7.10 -9.58
C SER A 206 -5.34 6.91 -9.56
N PRO A 207 -4.82 5.76 -9.99
CA PRO A 207 -3.37 5.56 -10.09
C PRO A 207 -2.70 6.47 -11.11
N LEU A 208 -3.44 6.94 -12.13
CA LEU A 208 -2.93 7.88 -13.12
C LEU A 208 -2.74 9.28 -12.52
N ALA A 209 -3.60 9.69 -11.58
CA ALA A 209 -3.41 10.95 -10.86
C ALA A 209 -2.13 10.90 -10.01
N ASP A 210 -1.87 9.77 -9.35
CA ASP A 210 -0.62 9.58 -8.60
C ASP A 210 0.61 9.55 -9.50
N LEU A 211 0.53 8.90 -10.66
CA LEU A 211 1.61 8.88 -11.63
C LEU A 211 1.86 10.26 -12.24
N GLY A 212 0.81 11.03 -12.55
CA GLY A 212 0.93 12.41 -13.03
C GLY A 212 1.60 13.32 -12.00
N ALA A 213 1.24 13.17 -10.71
CA ALA A 213 1.90 13.88 -9.62
C ALA A 213 3.40 13.55 -9.49
N LEU A 214 3.79 12.29 -9.76
CA LEU A 214 5.18 11.84 -9.71
C LEU A 214 6.01 12.24 -10.93
N THR A 215 5.41 12.21 -12.11
CA THR A 215 6.10 12.43 -13.39
C THR A 215 6.00 13.87 -13.89
N HIS A 216 5.18 14.69 -13.24
CA HIS A 216 4.78 16.03 -13.70
C HIS A 216 4.10 16.03 -15.08
N LEU A 217 3.61 14.88 -15.55
CA LEU A 217 2.89 14.76 -16.80
C LEU A 217 1.39 14.95 -16.57
N SER A 218 0.74 15.72 -17.46
CA SER A 218 -0.71 15.84 -17.51
C SER A 218 -1.32 14.57 -18.11
N LEU A 219 -1.61 13.58 -17.26
CA LEU A 219 -2.28 12.35 -17.67
C LEU A 219 -3.80 12.58 -17.69
N PRO A 220 -4.52 12.11 -18.72
CA PRO A 220 -5.97 12.25 -18.77
C PRO A 220 -6.62 11.49 -17.61
N GLU A 221 -7.67 12.07 -17.03
CA GLU A 221 -8.47 11.35 -16.04
C GLU A 221 -9.25 10.22 -16.72
N VAL A 222 -8.87 8.99 -16.37
CA VAL A 222 -9.51 7.79 -16.90
C VAL A 222 -10.46 7.25 -15.83
N GLY A 223 -11.75 7.22 -16.14
CA GLY A 223 -12.76 6.59 -15.29
C GLY A 223 -12.51 5.08 -15.12
N PRO A 224 -13.07 4.45 -14.07
CA PRO A 224 -12.77 3.07 -13.69
C PRO A 224 -13.06 2.04 -14.80
N GLY A 225 -14.12 2.26 -15.60
CA GLY A 225 -14.44 1.39 -16.73
C GLY A 225 -13.40 1.45 -17.85
N ARG A 226 -12.95 2.66 -18.22
CA ARG A 226 -11.88 2.83 -19.22
C ARG A 226 -10.55 2.27 -18.71
N LEU A 227 -10.23 2.47 -17.44
CA LEU A 227 -9.04 1.91 -16.81
C LEU A 227 -9.06 0.37 -16.83
N LEU A 228 -10.21 -0.24 -16.55
CA LEU A 228 -10.38 -1.69 -16.65
C LEU A 228 -10.14 -2.18 -18.08
N VAL A 229 -10.80 -1.56 -19.07
CA VAL A 229 -10.66 -1.96 -20.48
C VAL A 229 -9.22 -1.82 -20.94
N SER A 230 -8.56 -0.69 -20.67
CA SER A 230 -7.16 -0.49 -21.07
C SER A 230 -6.23 -1.49 -20.40
N THR A 231 -6.42 -1.75 -19.10
CA THR A 231 -5.59 -2.71 -18.36
C THR A 231 -5.78 -4.13 -18.87
N ALA A 232 -7.04 -4.54 -19.13
CA ALA A 232 -7.34 -5.87 -19.66
C ALA A 232 -6.75 -6.07 -21.07
N LEU A 233 -6.85 -5.06 -21.95
CA LEU A 233 -6.27 -5.13 -23.29
C LEU A 233 -4.74 -5.22 -23.26
N VAL A 234 -4.08 -4.42 -22.41
CA VAL A 234 -2.62 -4.47 -22.26
C VAL A 234 -2.17 -5.81 -21.70
N ALA A 235 -2.84 -6.32 -20.67
CA ALA A 235 -2.53 -7.62 -20.08
C ALA A 235 -2.74 -8.76 -21.09
N ALA A 236 -3.85 -8.76 -21.83
CA ALA A 236 -4.14 -9.72 -22.89
C ALA A 236 -3.06 -9.71 -23.99
N ALA A 237 -2.66 -8.52 -24.45
CA ALA A 237 -1.63 -8.37 -25.46
C ALA A 237 -0.27 -8.89 -24.98
N ALA A 238 0.12 -8.60 -23.73
CA ALA A 238 1.34 -9.09 -23.14
C ALA A 238 1.33 -10.63 -22.98
N ALA A 239 0.21 -11.19 -22.52
CA ALA A 239 0.02 -12.63 -22.38
C ALA A 239 0.07 -13.34 -23.73
N PHE A 240 -0.59 -12.78 -24.75
CA PHE A 240 -0.54 -13.28 -26.12
C PHE A 240 0.88 -13.25 -26.69
N ALA A 241 1.58 -12.12 -26.58
CA ALA A 241 2.94 -11.96 -27.11
C ALA A 241 3.92 -12.94 -26.45
N ARG A 242 3.82 -13.12 -25.13
CA ARG A 242 4.62 -14.10 -24.39
C ARG A 242 4.37 -15.52 -24.88
N ASP A 243 3.10 -15.95 -24.93
CA ASP A 243 2.77 -17.32 -25.32
C ASP A 243 3.06 -17.60 -26.80
N ARG A 244 2.96 -16.59 -27.68
CA ARG A 244 3.39 -16.69 -29.08
C ARG A 244 4.88 -16.90 -29.22
N ALA A 245 5.69 -16.28 -28.37
CA ALA A 245 7.14 -16.45 -28.36
C ALA A 245 7.55 -17.82 -27.81
N GLU A 246 6.78 -18.37 -26.87
CA GLU A 246 7.05 -19.69 -26.26
C GLU A 246 6.54 -20.86 -27.11
N HIS A 247 5.32 -20.79 -27.67
CA HIS A 247 4.61 -21.98 -28.18
C HIS A 247 4.28 -22.01 -29.69
N SER A 248 4.64 -21.00 -30.48
CA SER A 248 4.36 -20.86 -31.94
C SER A 248 2.88 -20.94 -32.41
N ALA A 249 1.99 -21.61 -31.67
CA ALA A 249 0.59 -21.82 -32.03
C ALA A 249 -0.31 -20.65 -31.60
N VAL A 250 -1.03 -20.07 -32.56
CA VAL A 250 -1.96 -18.94 -32.33
C VAL A 250 -3.14 -19.30 -31.40
N PRO A 251 -3.80 -20.47 -31.51
CA PRO A 251 -4.96 -20.80 -30.67
C PRO A 251 -4.63 -20.87 -29.18
N ALA A 252 -3.44 -21.39 -28.82
CA ALA A 252 -2.97 -21.43 -27.44
C ALA A 252 -2.80 -20.00 -26.88
N ALA A 253 -2.15 -19.12 -27.65
CA ALA A 253 -1.92 -17.74 -27.23
C ALA A 253 -3.22 -16.94 -27.05
N LEU A 254 -4.22 -17.16 -27.90
CA LEU A 254 -5.55 -16.57 -27.73
C LEU A 254 -6.23 -17.05 -26.45
N THR A 255 -6.10 -18.32 -26.11
CA THR A 255 -6.67 -18.89 -24.88
C THR A 255 -6.02 -18.26 -23.65
N THR A 256 -4.69 -18.15 -23.62
CA THR A 256 -3.93 -17.49 -22.55
C THR A 256 -4.32 -16.02 -22.39
N ALA A 257 -4.48 -15.28 -23.49
CA ALA A 257 -4.95 -13.91 -23.47
C ALA A 257 -6.37 -13.76 -22.90
N GLY A 258 -7.28 -14.68 -23.27
CA GLY A 258 -8.64 -14.72 -22.73
C GLY A 258 -8.68 -14.95 -21.21
N VAL A 259 -7.86 -15.88 -20.71
CA VAL A 259 -7.70 -16.12 -19.27
C VAL A 259 -7.21 -14.86 -18.55
N GLU A 260 -6.22 -14.17 -19.12
CA GLU A 260 -5.67 -12.95 -18.53
C GLU A 260 -6.72 -11.82 -18.45
N ILE A 261 -7.55 -11.65 -19.48
CA ILE A 261 -8.68 -10.69 -19.45
C ILE A 261 -9.61 -11.02 -18.28
N MET A 262 -10.00 -12.30 -18.15
CA MET A 262 -10.88 -12.72 -17.05
C MET A 262 -10.27 -12.46 -15.69
N LEU A 263 -8.97 -12.73 -15.50
CA LEU A 263 -8.25 -12.46 -14.26
C LEU A 263 -8.23 -10.97 -13.92
N VAL A 264 -7.97 -10.09 -14.90
CA VAL A 264 -8.01 -8.63 -14.69
C VAL A 264 -9.40 -8.16 -14.32
N VAL A 265 -10.44 -8.63 -15.00
CA VAL A 265 -11.85 -8.28 -14.72
C VAL A 265 -12.25 -8.75 -13.31
N LEU A 266 -11.96 -10.01 -12.97
CA LEU A 266 -12.23 -10.57 -11.65
C LEU A 266 -11.44 -9.85 -10.56
N GLY A 267 -10.16 -9.56 -10.79
CA GLY A 267 -9.32 -8.81 -9.87
C GLY A 267 -9.87 -7.40 -9.60
N MET A 268 -10.24 -6.68 -10.65
CA MET A 268 -10.84 -5.34 -10.52
C MET A 268 -12.21 -5.38 -9.82
N ALA A 269 -13.02 -6.41 -10.09
CA ALA A 269 -14.30 -6.60 -9.42
C ALA A 269 -14.09 -6.93 -7.92
N LEU A 270 -13.29 -7.92 -7.59
CA LEU A 270 -13.14 -8.41 -6.22
C LEU A 270 -12.30 -7.46 -5.35
N LEU A 271 -11.21 -6.92 -5.90
CA LEU A 271 -10.21 -6.14 -5.15
C LEU A 271 -10.28 -4.64 -5.40
N GLY A 272 -10.94 -4.19 -6.47
CA GLY A 272 -11.06 -2.77 -6.80
C GLY A 272 -11.50 -1.88 -5.62
N PRO A 273 -12.49 -2.25 -4.79
CA PRO A 273 -12.89 -1.45 -3.63
C PRO A 273 -11.82 -1.41 -2.53
N ALA A 274 -11.07 -2.50 -2.34
CA ALA A 274 -9.99 -2.56 -1.35
C ALA A 274 -8.76 -1.75 -1.81
N LEU A 275 -8.51 -1.71 -3.11
CA LEU A 275 -7.42 -0.98 -3.76
C LEU A 275 -7.77 0.47 -4.11
N GLY A 276 -9.00 0.92 -3.81
CA GLY A 276 -9.47 2.29 -4.05
C GLY A 276 -9.67 2.63 -5.53
N LEU A 277 -9.87 1.61 -6.38
CA LEU A 277 -10.04 1.76 -7.82
C LEU A 277 -11.49 1.96 -8.25
N ARG A 278 -12.47 1.64 -7.38
CA ARG A 278 -13.90 1.86 -7.62
C ARG A 278 -14.64 2.16 -6.31
N ALA A 279 -15.62 3.06 -6.36
CA ALA A 279 -16.62 3.17 -5.30
C ALA A 279 -17.45 1.86 -5.27
N ARG A 280 -17.92 1.44 -4.08
CA ARG A 280 -18.86 0.30 -4.02
C ARG A 280 -20.13 0.68 -4.76
N TRP A 281 -20.54 -0.16 -5.71
CA TRP A 281 -21.81 -0.07 -6.41
C TRP A 281 -22.91 -0.30 -5.39
N HIS A 282 -23.44 0.76 -4.79
CA HIS A 282 -24.56 0.66 -3.85
C HIS A 282 -25.85 1.32 -4.38
N HIS A 283 -25.91 1.67 -5.67
CA HIS A 283 -27.08 2.30 -6.29
C HIS A 283 -27.39 1.84 -7.73
N LEU A 284 -27.30 0.53 -7.98
CA LEU A 284 -28.10 -0.14 -9.03
C LEU A 284 -28.92 -1.23 -8.33
#